data_AF-A0A9E6DKL7-F1
#
_entry.id   AF-A0A9E6DKL7-F1
#
_cell.length_a   1.000
_cell.length_b   1.000
_cell.length_c   1.000
_cell.angle_alpha   90.00
_cell.angle_beta   90.00
_cell.angle_gamma   90.00
#
_symmetry.space_group_name_H-M   'P 1'
#
loop_
_entity.id
_entity.type
_entity.pdbx_description
1 polymer ?
#
loop_
_entity_poly.entity_id
_entity_poly.type
_entity_poly.pdbx_seq_one_letter_code
_entity_poly.pdbx_strand_id
1 'polypeptide(L)'
;MPSCYFLTVCNGSSVDQQSNNVTLFNLVEQINVPPGAPPPPKGLIPLEIHSYWSLSASETTQDFEVRYILVAETGIETSSEVYRHRCKTHRYRTRCLGLPMPPVPGTYELRVEWRGIPEDPWSREQSVWPVIIAEVEPKPKITH
;
A
#
# COMPACT_ATOMS: atom_id res chain seq x y z
N MET A 1 1.70 -18.42 10.11
CA MET A 1 0.80 -17.72 9.18
C MET A 1 1.61 -16.64 8.47
N PRO A 2 1.27 -16.23 7.23
CA PRO A 2 1.95 -15.11 6.56
C PRO A 2 2.01 -13.90 7.49
N SER A 3 3.19 -13.30 7.61
CA SER A 3 3.38 -12.12 8.45
C SER A 3 4.06 -11.02 7.66
N CYS A 4 3.45 -9.84 7.63
CA CYS A 4 4.00 -8.66 7.00
C CYS A 4 4.94 -7.98 7.99
N TYR A 5 6.23 -7.97 7.69
CA TYR A 5 7.26 -7.39 8.57
C TYR A 5 7.73 -6.00 8.12
N PHE A 6 7.34 -5.55 6.92
CA PHE A 6 7.61 -4.19 6.44
C PHE A 6 6.56 -3.76 5.43
N LEU A 7 6.04 -2.55 5.61
CA LEU A 7 5.02 -1.92 4.77
C LEU A 7 5.43 -0.48 4.50
N THR A 8 5.32 -0.02 3.26
CA THR A 8 5.69 1.35 2.89
C THR A 8 5.00 1.80 1.62
N VAL A 9 4.91 3.11 1.44
CA VAL A 9 4.47 3.76 0.20
C VAL A 9 5.62 4.58 -0.39
N CYS A 10 5.81 4.53 -1.70
CA CYS A 10 6.81 5.32 -2.40
C CYS A 10 6.35 5.78 -3.79
N ASN A 11 7.00 6.79 -4.36
CA ASN A 11 6.68 7.26 -5.72
C ASN A 11 7.13 6.27 -6.81
N GLY A 12 8.11 5.43 -6.51
CA GLY A 12 8.61 4.43 -7.44
C GLY A 12 9.65 3.53 -6.79
N SER A 13 10.02 2.48 -7.50
CA SER A 13 11.09 1.57 -7.07
C SER A 13 11.87 1.01 -8.25
N SER A 14 13.08 0.55 -7.98
CA SER A 14 13.86 -0.26 -8.91
C SER A 14 14.37 -1.53 -8.25
N VAL A 15 14.59 -2.55 -9.07
CA VAL A 15 15.21 -3.81 -8.67
C VAL A 15 16.44 -4.01 -9.52
N ASP A 16 17.61 -4.12 -8.89
CA ASP A 16 18.84 -4.43 -9.59
C ASP A 16 18.86 -5.91 -10.01
N GLN A 17 19.14 -6.17 -11.29
CA GLN A 17 19.05 -7.51 -11.86
C GLN A 17 20.16 -8.44 -11.39
N GLN A 18 21.32 -7.90 -10.97
CA GLN A 18 22.49 -8.70 -10.61
C GLN A 18 22.51 -9.04 -9.11
N SER A 19 22.23 -8.07 -8.27
CA SER A 19 22.28 -8.20 -6.80
C SER A 19 20.92 -8.47 -6.17
N ASN A 20 19.81 -8.31 -6.91
CA ASN A 20 18.44 -8.35 -6.39
C ASN A 20 18.19 -7.28 -5.29
N ASN A 21 19.05 -6.25 -5.23
CA ASN A 21 18.85 -5.10 -4.36
C ASN A 21 17.66 -4.28 -4.84
N VAL A 22 16.91 -3.72 -3.88
CA VAL A 22 15.76 -2.88 -4.16
C VAL A 22 15.96 -1.50 -3.61
N THR A 23 15.72 -0.53 -4.46
CA THR A 23 15.74 0.88 -4.09
C THR A 23 14.32 1.40 -4.15
N LEU A 24 13.88 2.03 -3.06
CA LEU A 24 12.61 2.73 -2.98
C LEU A 24 12.89 4.23 -3.17
N PHE A 25 12.19 4.86 -4.11
CA PHE A 25 12.39 6.26 -4.45
C PHE A 25 11.28 7.10 -3.80
N ASN A 26 11.69 8.10 -3.00
CA ASN A 26 10.80 9.05 -2.34
C ASN A 26 9.70 8.32 -1.54
N LEU A 27 10.04 7.84 -0.34
CA LEU A 27 9.04 7.33 0.59
C LEU A 27 8.01 8.44 0.87
N VAL A 28 6.73 8.06 0.85
CA VAL A 28 5.63 9.01 0.91
C VAL A 28 4.94 8.93 2.26
N GLU A 29 5.09 9.98 3.04
CA GLU A 29 4.38 10.18 4.31
C GLU A 29 3.26 11.22 4.18
N GLN A 30 3.29 12.03 3.12
CA GLN A 30 2.26 13.04 2.85
C GLN A 30 1.93 13.13 1.35
N ILE A 31 0.65 13.19 1.05
CA ILE A 31 0.09 13.35 -0.29
C ILE A 31 -0.66 14.68 -0.31
N ASN A 32 -0.26 15.56 -1.23
CA ASN A 32 -0.92 16.84 -1.43
C ASN A 32 -1.91 16.74 -2.58
N VAL A 33 -3.17 17.03 -2.31
CA VAL A 33 -4.25 16.99 -3.28
C VAL A 33 -4.76 18.42 -3.49
N PRO A 34 -4.90 18.92 -4.72
CA PRO A 34 -5.49 20.24 -4.93
C PRO A 34 -6.96 20.26 -4.53
N PRO A 35 -7.46 21.33 -3.88
CA PRO A 35 -8.89 21.47 -3.57
C PRO A 35 -9.75 21.37 -4.83
N GLY A 36 -10.81 20.55 -4.78
CA GLY A 36 -11.72 20.37 -5.91
C GLY A 36 -11.11 19.65 -7.13
N ALA A 37 -9.92 19.05 -7.00
CA ALA A 37 -9.36 18.22 -8.05
C ALA A 37 -10.31 17.06 -8.38
N PRO A 38 -10.46 16.69 -9.66
CA PRO A 38 -11.21 15.48 -10.01
C PRO A 38 -10.56 14.26 -9.34
N PRO A 39 -11.37 13.26 -8.95
CA PRO A 39 -10.81 12.04 -8.37
C PRO A 39 -9.81 11.40 -9.35
N PRO A 40 -8.72 10.81 -8.85
CA PRO A 40 -7.72 10.21 -9.71
C PRO A 40 -8.32 9.06 -10.53
N PRO A 41 -7.72 8.68 -11.68
CA PRO A 41 -8.21 7.58 -12.50
C PRO A 41 -8.40 6.31 -11.66
N LYS A 42 -9.57 5.67 -11.78
CA LYS A 42 -9.96 4.49 -10.98
C LYS A 42 -10.00 4.71 -9.46
N GLY A 43 -9.97 5.96 -8.99
CA GLY A 43 -9.95 6.29 -7.56
C GLY A 43 -8.64 5.91 -6.85
N LEU A 44 -7.54 5.76 -7.60
CA LEU A 44 -6.24 5.35 -7.05
C LEU A 44 -5.20 6.46 -7.20
N ILE A 45 -4.56 6.83 -6.09
CA ILE A 45 -3.41 7.75 -6.09
C ILE A 45 -2.20 7.00 -6.67
N PRO A 46 -1.48 7.57 -7.66
CA PRO A 46 -0.45 6.86 -8.43
C PRO A 46 0.87 6.70 -7.66
N LEU A 47 0.84 5.88 -6.61
CA LEU A 47 1.97 5.51 -5.76
C LEU A 47 2.18 3.99 -5.79
N GLU A 48 3.35 3.55 -5.36
CA GLU A 48 3.64 2.13 -5.15
C GLU A 48 3.50 1.78 -3.67
N ILE A 49 2.66 0.80 -3.37
CA ILE A 49 2.63 0.14 -2.07
C ILE A 49 3.57 -1.07 -2.13
N HIS A 50 4.50 -1.13 -1.17
CA HIS A 50 5.36 -2.30 -0.99
C HIS A 50 5.06 -2.95 0.34
N SER A 51 4.86 -4.27 0.32
CA SER A 51 4.76 -5.07 1.54
C SER A 51 5.65 -6.30 1.47
N TYR A 52 6.27 -6.63 2.59
CA TYR A 52 7.27 -7.68 2.69
C TYR A 52 6.82 -8.71 3.72
N TRP A 53 6.84 -9.96 3.30
CA TRP A 53 6.19 -11.06 3.99
C TRP A 53 7.19 -12.15 4.33
N SER A 54 7.01 -12.71 5.52
CA SER A 54 7.63 -13.96 5.93
C SER A 54 6.57 -15.06 5.95
N LEU A 55 6.89 -16.22 5.38
CA LEU A 55 6.04 -17.40 5.30
C LEU A 55 6.75 -18.60 5.92
N SER A 56 6.00 -19.41 6.67
CA SER A 56 6.48 -20.70 7.17
C SER A 56 6.60 -21.73 6.05
N ALA A 57 7.31 -22.84 6.29
CA ALA A 57 7.46 -23.91 5.30
C ALA A 57 6.11 -24.49 4.85
N SER A 58 5.16 -24.66 5.77
CA SER A 58 3.82 -25.15 5.46
C SER A 58 2.97 -24.16 4.66
N GLU A 59 3.28 -22.86 4.72
CA GLU A 59 2.58 -21.82 3.97
C GLU A 59 3.12 -21.61 2.56
N THR A 60 4.38 -21.99 2.32
CA THR A 60 4.90 -21.96 0.96
C THR A 60 4.05 -22.84 0.04
N THR A 61 3.78 -22.37 -1.16
CA THR A 61 2.90 -22.95 -2.20
C THR A 61 1.39 -22.84 -1.98
N GLN A 62 0.93 -22.33 -0.83
CA GLN A 62 -0.47 -22.01 -0.62
C GLN A 62 -0.84 -20.68 -1.26
N ASP A 63 -2.10 -20.58 -1.70
CA ASP A 63 -2.66 -19.29 -2.10
C ASP A 63 -3.08 -18.51 -0.87
N PHE A 64 -2.94 -17.19 -0.93
CA PHE A 64 -3.52 -16.27 0.03
C PHE A 64 -3.92 -14.99 -0.67
N GLU A 65 -4.86 -14.28 -0.08
CA GLU A 65 -5.34 -12.99 -0.57
C GLU A 65 -4.83 -11.88 0.33
N VAL A 66 -4.50 -10.74 -0.28
CA VAL A 66 -4.03 -9.54 0.41
C VAL A 66 -4.86 -8.35 -0.06
N ARG A 67 -5.18 -7.46 0.87
CA ARG A 67 -5.70 -6.12 0.56
C ARG A 67 -5.03 -5.08 1.44
N TYR A 68 -4.95 -3.85 0.95
CA TYR A 68 -4.45 -2.71 1.69
C TYR A 68 -5.61 -1.83 2.09
N ILE A 69 -5.50 -1.22 3.28
CA ILE A 69 -6.57 -0.42 3.85
C ILE A 69 -5.97 0.87 4.38
N LEU A 70 -6.53 2.01 3.96
CA LEU A 70 -6.34 3.26 4.66
C LEU A 70 -7.37 3.37 5.78
N VAL A 71 -6.89 3.53 7.00
CA VAL A 71 -7.74 3.71 8.20
C VAL A 71 -7.56 5.13 8.70
N ALA A 72 -8.63 5.93 8.68
CA ALA A 72 -8.64 7.26 9.26
C ALA A 72 -8.62 7.19 10.80
N GLU A 73 -8.20 8.27 11.47
CA GLU A 73 -8.35 8.39 12.93
C GLU A 73 -9.82 8.25 13.40
N THR A 74 -10.77 8.61 12.55
CA THR A 74 -12.21 8.44 12.79
C THR A 74 -12.70 6.99 12.69
N GLY A 75 -11.85 6.08 12.22
CA GLY A 75 -12.18 4.68 11.96
C GLY A 75 -12.78 4.43 10.57
N ILE A 76 -12.91 5.44 9.71
CA ILE A 76 -13.34 5.26 8.32
C ILE A 76 -12.24 4.49 7.57
N GLU A 77 -12.64 3.42 6.87
CA GLU A 77 -11.71 2.57 6.12
C GLU A 77 -11.95 2.67 4.62
N THR A 78 -10.88 2.74 3.84
CA THR A 78 -10.91 2.64 2.38
C THR A 78 -9.96 1.53 1.92
N SER A 79 -10.49 0.50 1.29
CA SER A 79 -9.71 -0.68 0.88
C SER A 79 -9.30 -0.64 -0.60
N SER A 80 -8.14 -1.21 -0.91
CA SER A 80 -7.76 -1.56 -2.28
C SER A 80 -8.59 -2.72 -2.84
N GLU A 81 -8.34 -3.07 -4.10
CA GLU A 81 -8.71 -4.38 -4.62
C GLU A 81 -8.02 -5.52 -3.85
N VAL A 82 -8.53 -6.73 -4.02
CA VAL A 82 -7.95 -7.95 -3.44
C VAL A 82 -6.94 -8.55 -4.41
N TYR A 83 -5.74 -8.82 -3.92
CA TYR A 83 -4.63 -9.41 -4.68
C TYR A 83 -4.41 -10.85 -4.22
N ARG A 84 -4.54 -11.80 -5.14
CA ARG A 84 -4.23 -13.21 -4.87
C ARG A 84 -2.76 -13.50 -5.15
N HIS A 85 -2.09 -14.14 -4.20
CA HIS A 85 -0.68 -14.45 -4.26
C HIS A 85 -0.42 -15.93 -3.99
N ARG A 86 0.60 -16.48 -4.67
CA ARG A 86 1.19 -17.79 -4.39
C ARG A 86 2.70 -17.65 -4.33
N CYS A 87 3.30 -18.05 -3.24
CA CYS A 87 4.73 -17.87 -3.01
C CYS A 87 5.44 -19.21 -2.89
N LYS A 88 6.62 -19.35 -3.51
CA LYS A 88 7.45 -20.58 -3.40
C LYS A 88 8.63 -20.40 -2.44
N THR A 89 8.78 -19.20 -1.88
CA THR A 89 9.91 -18.80 -1.04
C THR A 89 9.41 -18.34 0.33
N HIS A 90 10.25 -18.49 1.36
CA HIS A 90 9.94 -18.03 2.72
C HIS A 90 9.83 -16.52 2.84
N ARG A 91 10.53 -15.77 1.99
CA ARG A 91 10.42 -14.31 1.91
C ARG A 91 9.82 -13.93 0.59
N TYR A 92 8.88 -13.01 0.65
CA TYR A 92 8.12 -12.56 -0.50
C TYR A 92 7.88 -11.05 -0.40
N ARG A 93 7.96 -10.36 -1.54
CA ARG A 93 7.67 -8.93 -1.65
C ARG A 93 6.55 -8.74 -2.66
N THR A 94 5.58 -7.91 -2.31
CA THR A 94 4.59 -7.37 -3.25
C THR A 94 4.96 -5.96 -3.65
N ARG A 95 4.59 -5.59 -4.88
CA ARG A 95 4.48 -4.21 -5.33
C ARG A 95 3.09 -4.05 -5.93
N CYS A 96 2.26 -3.22 -5.30
CA CYS A 96 0.94 -2.87 -5.79
C CYS A 96 0.93 -1.42 -6.24
N LEU A 97 0.34 -1.16 -7.40
CA LEU A 97 0.22 0.19 -7.95
C LEU A 97 -1.14 0.76 -7.54
N GLY A 98 -1.12 1.95 -6.97
CA GLY A 98 -2.30 2.65 -6.53
C GLY A 98 -2.52 2.55 -5.03
N LEU A 99 -2.55 3.70 -4.37
CA LEU A 99 -3.10 3.83 -3.02
C LEU A 99 -4.59 4.18 -3.15
N PRO A 100 -5.52 3.52 -2.43
CA PRO A 100 -6.92 3.92 -2.46
C PRO A 100 -7.08 5.39 -2.06
N MET A 101 -7.85 6.18 -2.81
CA MET A 101 -8.16 7.56 -2.45
C MET A 101 -9.29 7.56 -1.39
N PRO A 102 -9.04 8.03 -0.16
CA PRO A 102 -10.09 8.08 0.85
C PRO A 102 -11.04 9.27 0.60
N PRO A 103 -12.24 9.26 1.21
CA PRO A 103 -13.27 10.25 0.94
C PRO A 103 -12.97 11.65 1.47
N VAL A 104 -12.07 11.79 2.46
CA VAL A 104 -11.73 13.06 3.10
C VAL A 104 -10.23 13.22 3.31
N PRO A 105 -9.67 14.44 3.29
CA PRO A 105 -8.32 14.71 3.75
C PRO A 105 -8.15 14.38 5.25
N GLY A 106 -6.94 14.06 5.68
CA GLY A 106 -6.63 13.77 7.08
C GLY A 106 -5.42 12.86 7.28
N THR A 107 -5.19 12.46 8.53
CA THR A 107 -4.19 11.46 8.90
C THR A 107 -4.78 10.06 8.74
N TYR A 108 -4.01 9.19 8.10
CA TYR A 108 -4.36 7.79 7.87
C TYR A 108 -3.21 6.87 8.26
N GLU A 109 -3.57 5.66 8.62
CA GLU A 109 -2.66 4.53 8.65
C GLU A 109 -2.94 3.64 7.45
N LEU A 110 -1.93 3.43 6.61
CA LEU A 110 -1.94 2.32 5.67
C LEU A 110 -1.67 1.04 6.45
N ARG A 111 -2.61 0.11 6.34
CA ARG A 111 -2.56 -1.22 6.92
C ARG A 111 -2.67 -2.27 5.83
N VAL A 112 -2.31 -3.49 6.17
CA VAL A 112 -2.44 -4.64 5.29
C VAL A 112 -3.21 -5.74 6.00
N GLU A 113 -4.12 -6.36 5.25
CA GLU A 113 -4.87 -7.52 5.69
C GLU A 113 -4.66 -8.67 4.73
N TRP A 114 -4.74 -9.88 5.25
CA TRP A 114 -4.65 -11.08 4.45
C TRP A 114 -5.62 -12.16 4.94
N ARG A 115 -5.89 -13.13 4.07
CA ARG A 115 -6.65 -14.35 4.40
C ARG A 115 -6.19 -15.52 3.54
N GLY A 116 -6.35 -16.75 4.03
CA GLY A 116 -5.92 -17.95 3.30
C GLY A 116 -6.86 -18.27 2.13
N ILE A 117 -8.16 -18.32 2.41
CA ILE A 117 -9.20 -18.54 1.40
C ILE A 117 -10.28 -17.43 1.44
N PRO A 118 -11.09 -17.26 0.38
CA PRO A 118 -12.09 -16.19 0.31
C PRO A 118 -13.15 -16.21 1.42
N GLU A 119 -13.36 -17.36 2.04
CA GLU A 119 -14.33 -17.56 3.12
C GLU A 119 -13.74 -17.24 4.50
N ASP A 120 -12.41 -17.18 4.63
CA ASP A 120 -11.74 -16.88 5.90
C ASP A 120 -11.97 -15.41 6.30
N PRO A 121 -12.04 -15.12 7.61
CA PRO A 121 -11.99 -13.76 8.09
C PRO A 121 -10.64 -13.12 7.76
N TRP A 122 -10.66 -11.82 7.48
CA TRP A 122 -9.45 -11.04 7.28
C TRP A 122 -8.62 -10.97 8.56
N SER A 123 -7.34 -11.28 8.45
CA SER A 123 -6.34 -11.08 9.48
C SER A 123 -5.60 -9.77 9.21
N ARG A 124 -5.55 -8.88 10.20
CA ARG A 124 -4.90 -7.57 10.11
C ARG A 124 -3.50 -7.63 10.68
N GLU A 125 -2.52 -7.22 9.88
CA GLU A 125 -1.13 -7.16 10.30
C GLU A 125 -0.86 -5.94 11.18
N GLN A 126 0.19 -6.06 12.00
CA GLN A 126 0.63 -4.99 12.90
C GLN A 126 1.47 -3.93 12.18
N SER A 127 2.06 -4.27 11.03
CA SER A 127 2.84 -3.32 10.23
C SER A 127 1.93 -2.22 9.69
N VAL A 128 2.28 -0.98 10.00
CA VAL A 128 1.54 0.22 9.59
C VAL A 128 2.48 1.22 8.92
N TRP A 129 1.96 1.97 7.96
CA TRP A 129 2.67 3.09 7.36
C TRP A 129 1.82 4.37 7.48
N PRO A 130 2.29 5.41 8.18
CA PRO A 130 1.53 6.64 8.34
C PRO A 130 1.48 7.43 7.02
N VAL A 131 0.30 7.93 6.66
CA VAL A 131 0.10 8.77 5.47
C VAL A 131 -0.83 9.92 5.80
N ILE A 132 -0.38 11.15 5.53
CA ILE A 132 -1.19 12.36 5.61
C ILE A 132 -1.71 12.68 4.22
N ILE A 133 -3.01 12.91 4.09
CA ILE A 133 -3.61 13.43 2.85
C ILE A 133 -4.07 14.85 3.13
N ALA A 134 -3.38 15.82 2.55
CA ALA A 134 -3.60 17.23 2.79
C ALA A 134 -4.15 17.90 1.53
N GLU A 135 -5.15 18.75 1.70
CA GLU A 135 -5.54 19.69 0.65
C GLU A 135 -4.57 20.88 0.64
N VAL A 136 -3.97 21.15 -0.52
CA VAL A 136 -3.00 22.24 -0.67
C VAL A 136 -3.33 23.05 -1.91
N GLU A 137 -3.48 24.36 -1.74
CA GLU A 137 -3.67 25.27 -2.87
C GLU A 137 -2.48 25.18 -3.84
N PRO A 138 -2.72 25.03 -5.16
CA PRO A 138 -1.65 24.98 -6.13
C PRO A 138 -0.88 26.31 -6.10
N LYS A 139 0.44 26.25 -5.88
CA LYS A 139 1.29 27.42 -5.99
C LYS A 139 1.17 28.01 -7.40
N PRO A 140 1.09 29.34 -7.56
CA PRO A 140 1.03 29.95 -8.88
C PRO A 140 2.27 29.54 -9.69
N LYS A 141 2.05 29.02 -10.90
CA LYS A 141 3.15 28.74 -11.84
C LYS A 141 3.79 30.07 -12.20
N ILE A 142 5.04 30.27 -11.79
CA ILE A 142 5.87 31.35 -12.31
C ILE A 142 6.26 30.94 -13.74
N THR A 143 5.61 31.54 -14.74
CA THR A 143 6.07 31.49 -16.13
C THR A 143 7.22 32.49 -16.29
N HIS A 144 8.41 31.97 -16.60
CA HIS A 144 9.56 32.76 -17.07
C HIS A 144 9.46 33.01 -18.57
#